data_AF-A0A3M8C4T8-F1
#
_entry.id   AF-A0A3M8C4T8-F1
#
_cell.length_a   1.000
_cell.length_b   1.000
_cell.length_c   1.000
_cell.angle_alpha   90.00
_cell.angle_beta   90.00
_cell.angle_gamma   90.00
#
_symmetry.space_group_name_H-M   'P 1'
#
loop_
_entity.id
_entity.type
_entity.pdbx_description
1 polymer ?
#
loop_
_entity_poly.entity_id
_entity_poly.type
_entity_poly.pdbx_seq_one_letter_code
_entity_poly.pdbx_strand_id
1 'polypeptide(L)' 'MKENDVLLQIEKLRQELNDRYKEQSTITPELVKLSVQLDHLLNKLHLHP' A
#
# COMPACT_ATOMS: atom_id res chain seq x y z
N MET A 1 -20.12 0.58 3.26
CA MET A 1 -19.55 1.26 2.07
C MET A 1 -18.12 1.79 2.27
N LYS A 2 -17.42 1.56 3.40
CA LYS A 2 -16.04 2.06 3.60
C LYS A 2 -14.93 1.03 3.34
N GLU A 3 -15.21 -0.26 3.52
CA GLU A 3 -14.20 -1.32 3.35
C GLU A 3 -13.76 -1.54 1.89
N ASN A 4 -14.70 -1.48 0.94
CA ASN A 4 -14.37 -1.59 -0.49
C ASN A 4 -13.45 -0.47 -0.97
N ASP A 5 -13.58 0.74 -0.40
CA ASP A 5 -12.73 1.89 -0.72
C ASP A 5 -11.30 1.71 -0.18
N VAL A 6 -11.17 1.10 1.01
CA VAL A 6 -9.87 0.78 1.61
C VAL A 6 -9.16 -0.34 0.85
N LEU A 7 -9.89 -1.39 0.46
CA LEU A 7 -9.36 -2.48 -0.37
C LEU A 7 -8.87 -1.98 -1.72
N LEU A 8 -9.63 -1.11 -2.39
CA LEU A 8 -9.22 -0.51 -3.67
C LEU A 8 -7.95 0.34 -3.54
N GLN A 9 -7.80 1.06 -2.43
CA GLN A 9 -6.59 1.85 -2.14
C GLN A 9 -5.38 0.95 -1.86
N ILE A 10 -5.56 -0.14 -1.12
CA ILE A 10 -4.53 -1.16 -0.88
C ILE A 10 -4.06 -1.78 -2.18
N GLU A 11 -4.99 -2.14 -3.07
CA GLU A 11 -4.67 -2.76 -4.36
C GLU A 11 -3.88 -1.81 -5.25
N LYS A 12 -4.30 -0.54 -5.37
CA LYS A 12 -3.55 0.50 -6.10
C LYS A 12 -2.15 0.72 -5.53
N LEU A 13 -2.02 0.84 -4.22
CA LEU A 13 -0.72 1.02 -3.56
C LEU A 13 0.20 -0.18 -3.76
N ARG A 14 -0.33 -1.41 -3.70
CA ARG A 14 0.43 -2.61 -4.01
C ARG A 14 0.93 -2.61 -5.45
N GLN A 15 0.08 -2.22 -6.39
CA GLN A 15 0.43 -2.19 -7.80
C GLN A 15 1.53 -1.16 -8.06
N GLU A 16 1.40 0.04 -7.51
CA GLU A 16 2.39 1.12 -7.62
C GLU A 16 3.72 0.76 -6.96
N LEU A 17 3.68 0.14 -5.78
CA LEU A 17 4.89 -0.41 -5.14
C LEU A 17 5.59 -1.43 -6.05
N ASN A 18 4.85 -2.37 -6.63
CA ASN A 18 5.41 -3.40 -7.50
C ASN A 18 6.02 -2.83 -8.78
N ASP A 19 5.37 -1.81 -9.35
CA ASP A 19 5.85 -1.11 -10.54
C ASP A 19 7.16 -0.37 -10.24
N ARG A 20 7.19 0.38 -9.13
CA ARG A 20 8.41 1.06 -8.66
C ARG A 20 9.51 0.08 -8.26
N TYR A 21 9.17 -1.08 -7.68
CA TYR A 21 10.14 -2.16 -7.38
C TYR A 21 10.71 -2.80 -8.64
N LYS A 22 9.93 -2.90 -9.72
CA LYS A 22 10.41 -3.40 -11.02
C LYS A 22 11.39 -2.44 -11.66
N GLU A 23 11.13 -1.14 -11.57
CA GLU A 23 12.00 -0.12 -12.16
C GLU A 23 13.22 0.21 -11.29
N GLN A 24 13.09 0.12 -9.96
CA GLN A 24 14.13 0.48 -9.01
C GLN A 24 14.54 -0.75 -8.19
N SER A 25 15.71 -1.31 -8.50
CA SER A 25 16.34 -2.39 -7.71
C SER A 25 16.82 -1.94 -6.32
N THR A 26 16.57 -0.69 -5.92
CA THR A 26 16.99 -0.12 -4.64
C THR A 26 15.78 0.43 -3.89
N ILE A 27 15.70 0.12 -2.60
CA ILE A 27 14.66 0.65 -1.71
C ILE A 27 14.89 2.15 -1.55
N THR A 28 14.07 2.94 -2.25
CA THR A 28 14.08 4.39 -2.12
C THR A 28 13.22 4.84 -0.95
N PRO A 29 13.50 6.02 -0.36
CA PRO A 29 12.68 6.55 0.73
C PRO A 29 11.20 6.75 0.34
N GLU A 30 10.90 6.93 -0.94
CA GLU A 30 9.52 6.96 -1.43
C GLU A 30 8.83 5.59 -1.38
N LEU A 31 9.55 4.52 -1.77
CA LEU A 31 9.10 3.14 -1.64
C LEU A 31 8.79 2.79 -0.17
N VAL A 32 9.65 3.23 0.75
CA VAL A 32 9.42 3.06 2.19
C VAL A 32 8.16 3.81 2.65
N LYS A 33 7.96 5.05 2.20
CA LYS A 33 6.72 5.82 2.52
C LYS A 33 5.46 5.13 1.98
N LEU A 34 5.52 4.57 0.78
CA LEU A 34 4.41 3.84 0.18
C LEU A 34 4.12 2.54 0.97
N SER A 35 5.14 1.81 1.41
CA SER A 35 4.98 0.65 2.29
C SER A 35 4.35 1.00 3.64
N VAL A 36 4.74 2.11 4.28
CA VAL A 36 4.14 2.56 5.55
C VAL A 36 2.67 2.97 5.36
N GLN A 37 2.34 3.61 4.23
CA GLN A 37 0.94 3.93 3.91
C GLN A 37 0.09 2.67 3.68
N LEU A 38 0.65 1.67 3.00
CA LEU A 38 0.01 0.37 2.82
C LEU A 38 -0.22 -0.33 4.17
N ASP A 39 0.77 -0.33 5.05
CA ASP A 39 0.68 -0.91 6.39
C ASP A 39 -0.42 -0.23 7.24
N HIS A 40 -0.51 1.10 7.20
CA HIS A 40 -1.59 1.83 7.86
C HIS A 40 -2.98 1.49 7.31
N LEU A 41 -3.11 1.31 5.99
CA LEU A 41 -4.39 0.92 5.37
C LEU A 41 -4.77 -0.51 5.73
N LEU A 42 -3.80 -1.43 5.75
CA LEU A 42 -4.00 -2.81 6.18
C LEU A 42 -4.40 -2.89 7.66
N ASN A 43 -3.74 -2.11 8.53
CA ASN A 43 -4.12 -2.00 9.94
C ASN A 43 -5.54 -1.47 10.12
N LYS A 44 -5.97 -0.49 9.32
CA LYS A 44 -7.36 0.00 9.34
C LYS A 44 -8.36 -1.06 8.91
N LEU A 45 -7.99 -1.91 7.94
CA LEU A 45 -8.81 -3.04 7.51
C LEU A 45 -8.92 -4.11 8.61
N HIS A 46 -7.81 -4.42 9.26
CA HIS A 46 -7.73 -5.39 10.37
C HIS A 46 -8.41 -4.92 11.67
N LEU A 47 -8.65 -3.61 11.81
CA LEU A 47 -9.33 -3.04 12.98
C LEU A 47 -10.86 -3.22 12.95
N HIS A 48 -11.41 -3.81 11.88
CA HIS A 48 -12.79 -4.25 11.82
C HIS A 48 -12.85 -5.75 12.18
N PRO A 49 -13.37 -6.10 13.39
CA PRO A 49 -13.63 -7.50 13.76
C PRO A 49 -14.77 -8.12 12.94
#